data_AF-A0A553UKP7-F1
#
_entry.id   AF-A0A553UKP7-F1
#
_cell.length_a   1.000
_cell.length_b   1.000
_cell.length_c   1.000
_cell.angle_alpha   90.00
_cell.angle_beta   90.00
_cell.angle_gamma   90.00
#
_symmetry.space_group_name_H-M   'P 1'
#
loop_
_entity.id
_entity.type
_entity.pdbx_description
1 polymer ?
#
loop_
_entity_poly.entity_id
_entity_poly.type
_entity_poly.pdbx_seq_one_letter_code
_entity_poly.pdbx_strand_id
1 'polypeptide(L)'
;MVNSVSALGGSAAVSDTERLQELMMAAEPLLGSDAERAEILLQEAHTLALNLGNVQNEARVLTLLGLTYLPGIGVAATDRRC
;
A
#
# COMPACT_ATOMS: atom_id res chain seq x y z
N MET A 1 -0.55 41.83 -9.45
CA MET A 1 0.56 40.90 -9.77
C MET A 1 0.24 39.59 -9.09
N VAL A 2 0.00 38.54 -9.87
CA VAL A 2 -0.57 37.26 -9.40
C VAL A 2 0.54 36.39 -8.83
N ASN A 3 0.28 35.79 -7.67
CA ASN A 3 1.24 35.09 -6.81
C ASN A 3 1.44 33.64 -7.29
N SER A 4 2.65 33.31 -7.76
CA SER A 4 3.01 31.98 -8.26
C SER A 4 3.49 31.06 -7.14
N VAL A 5 2.58 30.34 -6.46
CA VAL A 5 2.95 29.35 -5.41
C VAL A 5 2.49 27.92 -5.75
N SER A 6 1.83 27.68 -6.89
CA SER A 6 1.18 26.39 -7.15
C SER A 6 2.08 25.29 -7.78
N ALA A 7 3.36 25.54 -8.05
CA ALA A 7 4.20 24.60 -8.81
C ALA A 7 4.98 23.58 -7.96
N LEU A 8 5.21 23.83 -6.67
CA LEU A 8 6.05 22.96 -5.83
C LEU A 8 5.28 21.78 -5.20
N GLY A 9 3.96 21.92 -5.00
CA GLY A 9 3.13 20.86 -4.40
C GLY A 9 2.74 19.72 -5.35
N GLY A 10 2.70 20.00 -6.66
CA GLY A 10 2.30 19.00 -7.66
C GLY A 10 3.32 17.87 -7.84
N SER A 11 4.61 18.19 -7.80
CA SER A 11 5.66 17.18 -8.01
C SER A 11 5.82 16.24 -6.81
N ALA A 12 5.70 16.76 -5.59
CA ALA A 12 5.79 15.95 -4.38
C ALA A 12 4.58 14.99 -4.26
N ALA A 13 3.36 15.49 -4.49
CA ALA A 13 2.15 14.67 -4.43
C ALA A 13 2.13 13.57 -5.51
N VAL A 14 2.69 13.84 -6.70
CA VAL A 14 2.84 12.83 -7.76
C VAL A 14 3.83 11.75 -7.33
N SER A 15 5.03 12.12 -6.86
CA SER A 15 6.01 11.15 -6.36
C SER A 15 5.51 10.34 -5.16
N ASP A 16 4.77 10.96 -4.23
CA ASP A 16 4.19 10.25 -3.09
C ASP A 16 3.09 9.26 -3.52
N THR A 17 2.33 9.60 -4.57
CA THR A 17 1.31 8.70 -5.15
C THR A 17 1.95 7.53 -5.89
N GLU A 18 3.03 7.76 -6.63
CA GLU A 18 3.81 6.70 -7.29
C GLU A 18 4.43 5.77 -6.25
N ARG A 19 5.05 6.34 -5.22
CA ARG A 19 5.64 5.58 -4.10
C ARG A 19 4.60 4.73 -3.37
N LEU A 20 3.41 5.27 -3.14
CA LEU A 20 2.29 4.55 -2.56
C LEU A 20 1.91 3.32 -3.42
N GLN A 21 1.81 3.47 -4.74
CA GLN A 21 1.52 2.35 -5.62
C GLN A 21 2.63 1.29 -5.63
N GLU A 22 3.90 1.71 -5.63
CA GLU A 22 5.04 0.79 -5.55
C GLU A 22 5.00 -0.07 -4.28
N LEU A 23 4.74 0.55 -3.12
CA LEU A 23 4.65 -0.16 -1.85
C LEU A 23 3.51 -1.18 -1.85
N MET A 24 2.35 -0.80 -2.38
CA MET A 24 1.20 -1.70 -2.48
C MET A 24 1.48 -2.88 -3.43
N MET A 25 2.05 -2.61 -4.61
CA MET A 25 2.43 -3.66 -5.58
C MET A 25 3.49 -4.61 -5.02
N ALA A 26 4.44 -4.10 -4.22
CA ALA A 26 5.45 -4.92 -3.58
C ALA A 26 4.89 -5.77 -2.42
N ALA A 27 3.86 -5.28 -1.72
CA ALA A 27 3.25 -5.97 -0.59
C ALA A 27 2.28 -7.09 -1.01
N GLU A 28 1.50 -6.89 -2.08
CA GLU A 28 0.50 -7.86 -2.56
C GLU A 28 1.00 -9.32 -2.69
N PRO A 29 2.14 -9.61 -3.34
CA PRO A 29 2.64 -10.99 -3.43
C PRO A 29 3.16 -11.56 -2.10
N LEU A 30 3.50 -10.69 -1.14
CA LEU A 30 4.01 -11.08 0.17
C LEU A 30 2.90 -11.49 1.13
N LEU A 31 1.65 -11.05 0.92
CA LEU A 31 0.51 -11.37 1.79
C LEU A 31 0.33 -12.87 2.08
N GLY A 32 0.65 -13.74 1.10
CA GLY A 32 0.56 -15.20 1.26
C GLY A 32 1.89 -15.91 1.53
N SER A 33 3.02 -15.23 1.44
CA SER A 33 4.36 -15.86 1.53
C SER A 33 5.20 -15.35 2.70
N ASP A 34 5.04 -14.07 3.04
CA ASP A 34 5.77 -13.36 4.09
C ASP A 34 4.89 -12.20 4.61
N ALA A 35 3.95 -12.54 5.48
CA ALA A 35 2.97 -11.60 6.01
C ALA A 35 3.61 -10.47 6.83
N GLU A 36 4.71 -10.76 7.55
CA GLU A 36 5.45 -9.76 8.33
C GLU A 36 6.05 -8.68 7.41
N ARG A 37 6.69 -9.10 6.31
CA ARG A 37 7.26 -8.16 5.35
C ARG A 37 6.18 -7.40 4.58
N ALA A 38 5.06 -8.04 4.26
CA ALA A 38 3.90 -7.37 3.67
C ALA A 38 3.36 -6.27 4.61
N GLU A 39 3.25 -6.56 5.91
CA GLU A 39 2.77 -5.61 6.92
C GLU A 39 3.64 -4.36 6.97
N ILE A 40 4.97 -4.50 7.01
CA ILE A 40 5.90 -3.37 7.05
C ILE A 40 5.69 -2.43 5.85
N LEU A 41 5.59 -2.98 4.64
CA LEU A 41 5.37 -2.19 3.42
C LEU A 41 4.00 -1.50 3.43
N LEU A 42 2.97 -2.17 3.95
CA LEU A 42 1.62 -1.63 4.05
C LEU A 42 1.48 -0.57 5.14
N GLN A 43 2.26 -0.63 6.22
CA GLN A 43 2.33 0.45 7.23
C GLN A 43 2.95 1.73 6.64
N GLU A 44 4.00 1.61 5.83
CA GLU A 44 4.59 2.74 5.09
C GLU A 44 3.58 3.31 4.09
N ALA A 45 2.90 2.44 3.33
CA ALA A 45 1.84 2.82 2.40
C ALA A 45 0.68 3.55 3.10
N HIS A 46 0.29 3.10 4.30
CA HIS A 46 -0.80 3.71 5.06
C HIS A 46 -0.45 5.14 5.48
N THR A 47 0.78 5.35 5.95
CA THR A 47 1.29 6.68 6.32
C THR A 47 1.27 7.63 5.13
N LEU A 48 1.70 7.17 3.94
CA LEU A 48 1.65 7.96 2.71
C LEU A 48 0.21 8.26 2.26
N ALA A 49 -0.69 7.28 2.33
CA ALA A 49 -2.09 7.47 1.96
C ALA A 49 -2.80 8.52 2.86
N LEU A 50 -2.51 8.51 4.16
CA LEU A 50 -2.98 9.52 5.12
C LEU A 50 -2.46 10.91 4.77
N ASN A 51 -1.16 11.04 4.48
CA ASN A 51 -0.55 12.33 4.12
C ASN A 51 -1.10 12.91 2.81
N LEU A 52 -1.45 12.04 1.86
CA LEU A 52 -2.08 12.41 0.60
C LEU A 52 -3.59 12.75 0.74
N GLY A 53 -4.21 12.40 1.86
CA GLY A 53 -5.66 12.57 2.08
C GLY A 53 -6.51 11.71 1.13
N ASN A 54 -5.97 10.62 0.58
CA ASN A 54 -6.68 9.76 -0.36
C ASN A 54 -7.36 8.59 0.36
N VAL A 55 -8.61 8.81 0.76
CA VAL A 55 -9.43 7.84 1.51
C VAL A 55 -9.61 6.51 0.78
N GLN A 56 -9.62 6.51 -0.56
CA GLN A 56 -9.73 5.26 -1.33
C GLN A 56 -8.47 4.41 -1.21
N ASN A 57 -7.30 5.04 -1.32
CA ASN A 57 -6.04 4.33 -1.15
C ASN A 57 -5.85 3.91 0.30
N GLU A 58 -6.20 4.75 1.26
CA GLU A 58 -6.17 4.43 2.69
C GLU A 58 -7.02 3.18 2.98
N ALA A 59 -8.27 3.13 2.51
CA ALA A 59 -9.16 1.98 2.67
C ALA A 59 -8.58 0.71 2.03
N ARG A 60 -7.95 0.83 0.85
CA ARG A 60 -7.29 -0.30 0.18
C ARG A 60 -6.09 -0.80 0.98
N VAL A 61 -5.24 0.09 1.48
CA VAL A 61 -4.10 -0.28 2.33
C VAL A 61 -4.56 -0.96 3.61
N LEU A 62 -5.57 -0.41 4.30
CA LEU A 62 -6.15 -1.02 5.49
C LEU A 62 -6.75 -2.40 5.21
N THR A 63 -7.36 -2.60 4.05
CA THR A 63 -7.86 -3.92 3.63
C THR A 63 -6.71 -4.93 3.49
N LEU A 64 -5.62 -4.55 2.82
CA LEU A 64 -4.44 -5.41 2.66
C LEU A 64 -3.75 -5.66 4.00
N LEU A 65 -3.67 -4.66 4.88
CA LEU A 65 -3.11 -4.78 6.22
C LEU A 65 -3.94 -5.75 7.07
N GLY A 66 -5.27 -5.71 6.96
CA GLY A 66 -6.13 -6.70 7.63
C GLY A 66 -5.83 -8.14 7.21
N LEU A 67 -5.39 -8.37 5.97
CA LEU A 67 -5.02 -9.70 5.49
C LEU A 67 -3.72 -10.21 6.12
N THR A 68 -2.81 -9.35 6.58
CA THR A 68 -1.57 -9.81 7.27
C THR A 68 -1.87 -10.32 8.68
N TYR A 69 -2.95 -9.85 9.31
CA TYR A 69 -3.39 -10.29 10.65
C TYR A 69 -4.40 -11.43 10.64
N LEU A 70 -4.84 -11.90 9.47
CA LEU A 70 -5.74 -13.05 9.32
C LEU A 70 -4.90 -14.32 9.08
N PRO A 71 -4.57 -15.10 10.12
CA PRO A 71 -3.90 -16.37 9.91
C PRO A 71 -4.84 -17.32 9.14
N GLY A 72 -4.53 -17.57 7.86
CA GLY A 72 -4.94 -18.81 7.20
C GLY A 72 -6.22 -18.82 6.35
N ILE A 73 -6.67 -17.72 5.74
CA ILE A 73 -7.76 -17.78 4.72
C ILE A 73 -7.21 -17.93 3.28
N GLY A 74 -5.89 -17.95 3.07
CA GLY A 74 -5.32 -17.71 1.73
C GLY A 74 -4.22 -18.63 1.18
N VAL A 75 -3.78 -19.70 1.85
CA VAL A 75 -2.75 -20.62 1.29
C VAL A 75 -3.06 -22.08 1.61
N ALA A 76 -4.24 -22.54 1.21
CA ALA A 76 -4.54 -23.97 1.04
C ALA A 76 -4.82 -24.29 -0.44
N ALA A 77 -4.15 -23.58 -1.35
CA ALA A 77 -4.28 -23.77 -2.78
C ALA A 77 -2.91 -23.77 -3.44
N THR A 78 -2.05 -24.75 -3.13
CA THR A 78 -1.10 -25.41 -4.06
C THR A 78 -0.38 -26.53 -3.29
N ASP A 79 -1.04 -27.68 -3.07
CA ASP A 79 -0.35 -28.99 -3.06
C ASP A 79 -1.38 -30.12 -3.21
N ARG A 80 -1.87 -30.30 -4.44
CA ARG A 80 -2.54 -31.53 -4.88
C ARG A 80 -1.98 -31.91 -6.24
N ARG A 81 -0.68 -32.21 -6.29
CA ARG A 81 -0.08 -32.92 -7.42
C ARG A 81 1.03 -33.87 -6.93
N CYS A 82 0.60 -35.10 -6.67
CA CYS A 82 1.21 -36.40 -7.03
C CYS A 82 1.06 -37.40 -5.90
#